data_AF-A0A6I5P8D9-F1
#
_entry.id   AF-A0A6I5P8D9-F1
#
_cell.length_a   1.000
_cell.length_b   1.000
_cell.length_c   1.000
_cell.angle_alpha   90.00
_cell.angle_beta   90.00
_cell.angle_gamma   90.00
#
_symmetry.space_group_name_H-M   'P 1'
#
loop_
_entity.id
_entity.type
_entity.pdbx_description
1 polymer ?
#
loop_
_entity_poly.entity_id
_entity_poly.type
_entity_poly.pdbx_seq_one_letter_code
_entity_poly.pdbx_strand_id
1 'polypeptide(L)'
;MEFLYCFANASLTQRVLHYLRHQMRQHVASVTIIFLNDRWVTHLKLHPDLEPERGYDCWAVLNENGIPHHPTPSLALALHDLDAGDGLTQVMNRFHVAIVSHGAPNPEEVDCFQKQFVAGLGYCPQALV
;
A
#
# COMPACT_ATOMS: atom_id res chain seq x y z
N MET A 1 -0.56 14.94 4.36
CA MET A 1 -1.79 14.19 4.70
C MET A 1 -1.46 12.70 4.67
N GLU A 2 -2.10 11.88 5.52
CA GLU A 2 -1.84 10.44 5.59
C GLU A 2 -3.13 9.65 5.48
N PHE A 3 -3.08 8.52 4.76
CA PHE A 3 -4.21 7.63 4.54
C PHE A 3 -3.78 6.19 4.77
N LEU A 4 -4.64 5.41 5.43
CA LEU A 4 -4.49 3.98 5.55
C LEU A 4 -5.76 3.31 5.02
N TYR A 5 -5.63 2.55 3.95
CA TYR A 5 -6.75 1.94 3.24
C TYR A 5 -6.54 0.45 3.03
N CYS A 6 -7.65 -0.28 2.99
CA CYS A 6 -7.71 -1.68 2.66
C CYS A 6 -8.40 -1.85 1.30
N PHE A 7 -7.80 -2.66 0.43
CA PHE A 7 -8.31 -3.05 -0.88
C PHE A 7 -8.56 -4.56 -0.92
N ALA A 8 -9.64 -4.94 -1.60
CA ALA A 8 -10.10 -6.33 -1.61
C ALA A 8 -9.20 -7.26 -2.43
N ASN A 9 -8.47 -6.74 -3.43
CA ASN A 9 -7.63 -7.54 -4.31
C ASN A 9 -6.49 -6.73 -4.94
N ALA A 10 -5.58 -7.45 -5.60
CA ALA A 10 -4.39 -6.90 -6.24
C ALA A 10 -4.76 -5.93 -7.36
N SER A 11 -5.79 -6.24 -8.16
CA SER A 11 -6.29 -5.37 -9.23
C SER A 11 -6.69 -3.97 -8.74
N LEU A 12 -7.42 -3.87 -7.62
CA LEU A 12 -7.80 -2.59 -7.02
C LEU A 12 -6.59 -1.84 -6.46
N THR A 13 -5.65 -2.54 -5.81
CA THR A 13 -4.40 -1.96 -5.34
C THR A 13 -3.57 -1.41 -6.50
N GLN A 14 -3.45 -2.15 -7.59
CA GLN A 14 -2.75 -1.71 -8.80
C GLN A 14 -3.43 -0.47 -9.41
N ARG A 15 -4.77 -0.43 -9.49
CA ARG A 15 -5.51 0.75 -9.98
C ARG A 15 -5.15 2.02 -9.19
N VAL A 16 -5.11 1.92 -7.86
CA VAL A 16 -4.71 3.04 -6.99
C VAL A 16 -3.24 3.41 -7.19
N LEU A 17 -2.34 2.43 -7.24
CA LEU A 17 -0.91 2.69 -7.50
C LEU A 17 -0.68 3.34 -8.87
N HIS A 18 -1.44 2.95 -9.89
CA HIS A 18 -1.40 3.57 -11.22
C HIS A 18 -1.86 5.03 -11.17
N TYR A 19 -2.97 5.32 -10.49
CA TYR A 19 -3.42 6.68 -10.27
C TYR A 19 -2.34 7.51 -9.55
N LEU A 20 -1.78 6.98 -8.46
CA LEU A 20 -0.74 7.66 -7.69
C LEU A 20 0.51 7.92 -8.53
N ARG A 21 0.93 6.93 -9.34
CA ARG A 21 2.12 7.03 -10.20
C ARG A 21 1.95 8.03 -11.35
N HIS A 22 0.74 8.15 -11.90
CA HIS A 22 0.51 8.96 -13.11
C HIS A 22 -0.04 10.35 -12.81
N GLN A 23 -0.87 10.50 -11.79
CA GLN A 23 -1.57 11.75 -11.47
C GLN A 23 -1.00 12.45 -10.24
N MET A 24 -0.45 11.69 -9.27
CA MET A 24 -0.03 12.22 -7.97
C MET A 24 1.47 12.08 -7.68
N ARG A 25 2.30 11.63 -8.64
CA ARG A 25 3.69 11.21 -8.36
C ARG A 25 4.52 12.23 -7.60
N GLN A 26 4.40 13.50 -7.96
CA GLN A 26 5.15 14.61 -7.35
C GLN A 26 4.61 15.01 -5.96
N HIS A 27 3.45 14.49 -5.58
CA HIS A 27 2.77 14.79 -4.33
C HIS A 27 2.78 13.64 -3.33
N VAL A 28 3.23 12.44 -3.77
CA VAL A 28 3.41 11.28 -2.90
C VAL A 28 4.77 11.36 -2.24
N ALA A 29 4.77 11.48 -0.91
CA ALA A 29 5.99 11.36 -0.11
C ALA A 29 6.42 9.89 0.01
N SER A 30 5.48 8.99 0.34
CA SER A 30 5.71 7.54 0.35
C SER A 30 4.41 6.76 0.27
N VAL A 31 4.52 5.54 -0.26
CA VAL A 31 3.47 4.52 -0.28
C VAL A 31 4.06 3.22 0.26
N THR A 32 3.38 2.62 1.23
CA THR A 32 3.68 1.27 1.72
C THR A 32 2.54 0.34 1.34
N ILE A 33 2.86 -0.77 0.67
CA ILE A 33 1.90 -1.82 0.32
C ILE A 33 2.18 -3.04 1.17
N ILE A 34 1.15 -3.54 1.82
CA ILE A 34 1.21 -4.62 2.80
C ILE A 34 0.15 -5.65 2.44
N PHE A 35 0.53 -6.92 2.41
CA PHE A 35 -0.42 -8.01 2.24
C PHE A 35 -0.66 -8.69 3.60
N LEU A 36 -1.88 -8.58 4.14
CA LEU A 36 -2.26 -9.19 5.41
C LEU A 36 -3.27 -10.29 5.15
N ASN A 37 -2.95 -11.58 5.39
CA ASN A 37 -3.89 -12.72 5.52
C ASN A 37 -5.06 -12.88 4.52
N ASP A 38 -5.16 -12.10 3.43
CA ASP A 38 -6.23 -12.04 2.39
C ASP A 38 -6.54 -10.60 1.90
N ARG A 39 -5.88 -9.56 2.41
CA ARG A 39 -6.18 -8.17 2.08
C ARG A 39 -4.95 -7.32 1.83
N TRP A 40 -5.13 -6.31 1.01
CA TRP A 40 -4.09 -5.36 0.66
C TRP A 40 -4.27 -4.08 1.46
N VAL A 41 -3.32 -3.77 2.33
CA VAL A 41 -3.28 -2.52 3.07
C VAL A 41 -2.29 -1.57 2.40
N THR A 42 -2.73 -0.35 2.16
CA THR A 42 -1.93 0.74 1.59
C THR A 42 -1.83 1.88 2.58
N HIS A 43 -0.62 2.18 3.02
CA HIS A 43 -0.30 3.40 3.75
C HIS A 43 0.23 4.43 2.77
N LEU A 44 -0.47 5.55 2.61
CA LEU A 44 -0.12 6.63 1.70
C LEU A 44 0.19 7.89 2.50
N LYS A 45 1.36 8.47 2.26
CA LYS A 45 1.75 9.79 2.77
C LYS A 45 1.88 10.75 1.60
N LEU A 46 1.14 11.86 1.67
CA LEU A 46 1.23 12.98 0.73
C LEU A 46 2.07 14.10 1.33
N HIS A 47 2.82 14.80 0.49
CA HIS A 47 3.60 15.96 0.91
C HIS A 47 2.72 17.04 1.59
N PRO A 48 3.26 17.77 2.58
CA PRO A 48 2.48 18.72 3.38
C PRO A 48 2.10 19.99 2.62
N ASP A 49 2.78 20.31 1.53
CA ASP A 49 2.56 21.45 0.64
C ASP A 49 1.53 21.18 -0.47
N LEU A 50 0.87 20.02 -0.44
CA LEU A 50 -0.18 19.67 -1.39
C LEU A 50 -1.41 20.57 -1.20
N GLU A 51 -1.90 21.13 -2.32
CA GLU A 51 -3.18 21.82 -2.37
C GLU A 51 -4.33 20.93 -1.84
N PRO A 52 -5.19 21.44 -0.94
CA PRO A 52 -6.24 20.64 -0.30
C PRO A 52 -7.15 19.90 -1.29
N GLU A 53 -7.48 20.53 -2.42
CA GLU A 53 -8.34 19.95 -3.47
C GLU A 53 -7.75 18.64 -4.01
N ARG A 54 -6.44 18.60 -4.27
CA ARG A 54 -5.76 17.38 -4.74
C ARG A 54 -5.74 16.30 -3.66
N GLY A 55 -5.66 16.70 -2.39
CA GLY A 55 -5.83 15.80 -1.26
C GLY A 55 -7.21 15.15 -1.23
N TYR A 56 -8.27 15.94 -1.48
CA TYR A 56 -9.65 15.46 -1.54
C TYR A 56 -9.92 14.57 -2.76
N ASP A 57 -9.40 14.93 -3.93
CA ASP A 57 -9.50 14.10 -5.14
C ASP A 57 -8.84 12.73 -4.92
N CYS A 58 -7.65 12.72 -4.30
CA CYS A 58 -6.97 11.48 -3.93
C CYS A 58 -7.81 10.67 -2.94
N TRP A 59 -8.37 11.32 -1.92
CA TRP A 59 -9.23 10.66 -0.94
C TRP A 59 -10.49 10.05 -1.58
N ALA A 60 -11.09 10.73 -2.56
CA ALA A 60 -12.22 10.21 -3.32
C ALA A 60 -11.86 8.94 -4.09
N VAL A 61 -10.70 8.93 -4.77
CA VAL A 61 -10.20 7.72 -5.47
C VAL A 61 -9.98 6.56 -4.49
N LEU A 62 -9.43 6.83 -3.30
CA LEU A 62 -9.24 5.78 -2.28
C LEU A 62 -10.58 5.21 -1.80
N ASN A 63 -11.58 6.05 -1.54
CA ASN A 63 -12.92 5.60 -1.12
C ASN A 63 -13.71 4.87 -2.21
N GLU A 64 -13.47 5.17 -3.49
CA GLU A 64 -14.12 4.45 -4.59
C GLU A 64 -13.58 3.01 -4.71
N ASN A 65 -12.32 2.79 -4.35
CA ASN A 65 -11.63 1.52 -4.59
C ASN A 65 -11.47 0.67 -3.33
N GLY A 66 -11.56 1.25 -2.14
CA GLY A 66 -11.29 0.57 -0.89
C GLY A 66 -12.01 1.21 0.30
N ILE A 67 -11.61 0.76 1.49
CA ILE A 67 -12.18 1.23 2.76
C ILE A 67 -11.06 1.73 3.68
N PRO A 68 -11.31 2.77 4.50
CA PRO A 68 -10.38 3.16 5.55
C PRO A 68 -10.03 1.98 6.45
N HIS A 69 -8.76 1.92 6.85
CA HIS A 69 -8.24 0.86 7.71
C HIS A 69 -7.67 1.46 9.00
N HIS A 70 -7.98 0.84 10.13
CA HIS A 70 -7.38 1.19 11.42
C HIS A 70 -6.22 0.23 11.70
N PRO A 71 -4.99 0.73 11.90
CA PRO A 71 -3.86 -0.13 12.13
C PRO A 71 -3.95 -0.80 13.50
N THR A 72 -3.53 -2.06 13.59
CA THR A 72 -3.21 -2.66 14.89
C THR A 72 -1.99 -1.98 15.50
N PRO A 73 -1.76 -2.06 16.83
CA PRO A 73 -0.55 -1.47 17.44
C PRO A 73 0.75 -1.97 16.80
N SER A 74 0.82 -3.27 16.45
CA SER A 74 1.98 -3.84 15.76
C SER A 74 2.18 -3.28 14.36
N LEU A 75 1.08 -3.07 13.61
CA LEU A 75 1.15 -2.50 12.27
C LEU A 75 1.54 -1.01 12.32
N ALA A 76 1.03 -0.26 13.30
CA ALA A 76 1.40 1.13 13.49
C ALA A 76 2.91 1.29 13.79
N LEU A 77 3.47 0.41 14.63
CA LEU A 77 4.91 0.39 14.89
C LEU A 77 5.72 -0.01 13.65
N ALA A 78 5.27 -0.99 12.87
CA ALA A 78 5.93 -1.36 11.62
C ALA A 78 5.99 -0.19 10.63
N LEU A 79 4.88 0.55 10.47
CA LEU A 79 4.84 1.74 9.62
C LEU A 79 5.76 2.85 10.15
N HIS A 80 5.81 3.05 11.47
CA HIS A 80 6.71 4.01 12.09
C HIS A 80 8.19 3.68 11.85
N ASP A 81 8.60 2.42 12.05
CA ASP A 81 9.98 1.98 11.83
C ASP A 81 10.39 2.16 10.35
N LEU A 82 9.48 1.85 9.41
CA LEU A 82 9.72 2.14 7.98
C LEU A 82 9.91 3.63 7.71
N ASP A 83 9.06 4.48 8.29
CA ASP A 83 9.18 5.94 8.16
C ASP A 83 10.47 6.48 8.80
N ALA A 84 11.00 5.81 9.82
CA ALA A 84 12.30 6.11 10.42
C ALA A 84 13.50 5.68 9.55
N GLY A 85 13.23 4.94 8.46
CA GLY A 85 14.25 4.47 7.51
C GLY A 85 14.79 3.07 7.82
N ASP A 86 14.15 2.31 8.72
CA ASP A 86 14.54 0.93 8.98
C ASP A 86 14.35 0.06 7.74
N GLY A 87 15.23 -0.95 7.59
CA GLY A 87 15.21 -1.82 6.41
C GLY A 87 13.94 -2.66 6.32
N LEU A 88 13.35 -2.75 5.12
CA LEU A 88 12.15 -3.55 4.83
C LEU A 88 12.18 -4.95 5.46
N THR A 89 13.22 -5.74 5.17
CA THR A 89 13.37 -7.11 5.70
C THR A 89 13.46 -7.15 7.23
N GLN A 90 14.09 -6.16 7.85
CA GLN A 90 14.19 -6.06 9.30
C GLN A 90 12.82 -5.82 9.92
N VAL A 91 12.04 -4.88 9.38
CA VAL A 91 10.68 -4.58 9.83
C VAL A 91 9.77 -5.80 9.64
N MET A 92 9.81 -6.43 8.47
CA MET A 92 9.01 -7.64 8.17
C MET A 92 9.26 -8.75 9.19
N ASN A 93 10.54 -9.03 9.50
CA ASN A 93 10.92 -10.06 10.47
C ASN A 93 10.52 -9.69 11.90
N ARG A 94 10.64 -8.41 12.28
CA ARG A 94 10.32 -7.93 13.64
C ARG A 94 8.82 -8.00 13.92
N PHE A 95 8.00 -7.54 12.97
CA PHE A 95 6.55 -7.40 13.18
C PHE A 95 5.72 -8.49 12.50
N HIS A 96 6.37 -9.47 11.86
CA HIS A 96 5.72 -10.59 11.16
C HIS A 96 4.67 -10.11 10.14
N VAL A 97 5.06 -9.15 9.32
CA VAL A 97 4.19 -8.50 8.31
C VAL A 97 4.78 -8.65 6.91
N ALA A 98 3.94 -8.95 5.92
CA ALA A 98 4.38 -9.04 4.52
C ALA A 98 4.29 -7.68 3.84
N ILE A 99 5.41 -6.94 3.84
CA ILE A 99 5.51 -5.67 3.12
C ILE A 99 5.94 -5.97 1.69
N VAL A 100 5.12 -5.56 0.74
CA VAL A 100 5.33 -5.79 -0.70
C VAL A 100 6.18 -4.68 -1.30
N SER A 101 5.94 -3.42 -0.92
CA SER A 101 6.73 -2.29 -1.38
C SER A 101 6.68 -1.12 -0.40
N HIS A 102 7.72 -0.30 -0.35
CA HIS A 102 7.76 0.97 0.38
C HIS A 102 8.50 2.03 -0.43
N GLY A 103 7.97 3.25 -0.50
CA GLY A 103 8.59 4.39 -1.18
C GLY A 103 7.72 4.96 -2.30
N ALA A 104 8.27 5.14 -3.51
CA ALA A 104 7.52 5.68 -4.64
C ALA A 104 6.41 4.69 -5.11
N PRO A 105 5.28 5.19 -5.66
CA PRO A 105 4.24 4.32 -6.20
C PRO A 105 4.78 3.41 -7.31
N ASN A 106 4.76 2.10 -7.06
CA ASN A 106 5.31 1.09 -7.96
C ASN A 106 4.32 -0.10 -8.13
N PRO A 107 3.38 -0.02 -9.09
CA PRO A 107 2.44 -1.11 -9.38
C PRO A 107 3.11 -2.45 -9.70
N GLU A 108 4.33 -2.41 -10.26
CA GLU A 108 5.05 -3.61 -10.70
C GLU A 108 5.43 -4.55 -9.53
N GLU A 109 5.65 -4.03 -8.32
CA GLU A 109 5.93 -4.86 -7.14
C GLU A 109 4.73 -5.73 -6.76
N VAL A 110 3.51 -5.20 -6.91
CA VAL A 110 2.27 -5.95 -6.65
C VAL A 110 2.10 -7.09 -7.63
N ASP A 111 2.36 -6.84 -8.92
CA ASP A 111 2.34 -7.87 -9.97
C ASP A 111 3.43 -8.95 -9.75
N CYS A 112 4.63 -8.53 -9.35
CA CYS A 112 5.71 -9.46 -9.02
C CYS A 112 5.34 -10.36 -7.84
N PHE A 113 4.83 -9.77 -6.75
CA PHE A 113 4.37 -10.51 -5.57
C PHE A 113 3.24 -11.49 -5.90
N GLN A 114 2.24 -11.05 -6.67
CA GLN A 114 1.12 -11.88 -7.12
C GLN A 114 1.64 -13.12 -7.88
N LYS A 115 2.54 -12.93 -8.85
CA LYS A 115 3.13 -14.02 -9.64
C LYS A 115 3.92 -15.01 -8.78
N GLN A 116 4.75 -14.51 -7.87
CA GLN A 116 5.54 -15.35 -6.97
C GLN A 116 4.64 -16.17 -6.03
N PHE A 117 3.59 -15.55 -5.49
CA PHE A 117 2.68 -16.20 -4.55
C PHE A 117 1.82 -17.26 -5.24
N VAL A 118 1.26 -16.95 -6.43
CA VAL A 118 0.45 -17.91 -7.21
C VAL A 118 1.28 -19.11 -7.68
N ALA A 119 2.54 -18.90 -8.08
CA ALA A 119 3.42 -19.98 -8.50
C ALA A 119 3.63 -21.05 -7.40
N GLY A 120 3.54 -20.66 -6.13
CA GLY A 120 3.65 -21.58 -4.99
C GLY A 120 2.37 -22.32 -4.61
N LEU A 121 1.20 -21.87 -5.08
CA LEU A 121 -0.10 -22.36 -4.59
C LEU A 121 -0.83 -23.30 -5.57
N GLY A 122 -0.58 -23.20 -6.87
CA GLY A 122 -1.33 -23.96 -7.89
C GLY A 122 -2.78 -23.49 -8.11
N TYR A 123 -3.20 -22.40 -7.46
CA TYR A 123 -4.46 -21.68 -7.68
C TYR A 123 -4.27 -20.18 -7.41
N CYS A 124 -5.19 -19.34 -7.87
CA CYS A 124 -5.18 -17.90 -7.60
C CYS A 124 -6.26 -17.52 -6.56
N PRO A 125 -5.88 -17.20 -5.31
CA PRO A 125 -6.81 -16.66 -4.31
C PRO A 125 -7.48 -15.38 -4.81
N GLN A 126 -8.74 -15.12 -4.41
CA GLN A 126 -9.48 -13.92 -4.80
C GLN A 126 -8.77 -12.61 -4.43
N ALA A 127 -8.06 -12.59 -3.30
CA ALA A 127 -7.23 -11.47 -2.87
C ALA A 127 -6.08 -11.17 -3.85
N LEU A 128 -5.65 -12.16 -4.62
CA LEU A 128 -4.58 -12.07 -5.61
C LEU A 128 -5.12 -12.01 -7.03
N VAL A 129 -6.40 -11.70 -7.24
CA VAL A 129 -6.99 -11.43 -8.56
C VAL A 129 -6.80 -9.97 -8.96
#